data_AF-A0A7J9AP05-F1
#
_entry.id   AF-A0A7J9AP05-F1
#
_cell.length_a   1.000
_cell.length_b   1.000
_cell.length_c   1.000
_cell.angle_alpha   90.00
_cell.angle_beta   90.00
_cell.angle_gamma   90.00
#
_symmetry.space_group_name_H-M   'P 1'
#
loop_
_entity.id
_entity.type
_entity.pdbx_description
1 polymer ?
#
loop_
_entity_poly.entity_id
_entity_poly.type
_entity_poly.pdbx_seq_one_letter_code
_entity_poly.pdbx_strand_id
1 'polypeptide(L)' 'ILAPLPIGFAVFLVHLATIPITGTGINPARSLGAAIIFNKDKGWDDHWIFWVGPFIGAALAALYHVVVIRAIPFKSK' A
#
# COMPACT_ATOMS: atom_id res chain seq x y z
N ILE A 1 10.61 2.39 16.70
CA ILE A 1 9.32 3.13 16.72
C ILE A 1 9.14 3.78 15.35
N LEU A 2 7.95 3.68 14.76
CA LEU A 2 7.60 4.38 13.51
C LEU A 2 7.08 5.78 13.83
N ALA A 3 7.44 6.78 13.03
CA ALA A 3 6.87 8.12 13.13
C ALA A 3 5.48 8.13 12.47
N PRO A 4 4.37 8.31 13.21
CA PRO A 4 3.03 8.10 12.66
C PRO A 4 2.58 9.19 11.70
N LEU A 5 3.00 10.44 11.91
CA LEU A 5 2.54 11.59 11.13
C LEU A 5 2.96 11.51 9.64
N PRO A 6 4.24 11.25 9.28
CA PRO A 6 4.61 11.09 7.87
C PRO A 6 3.90 9.92 7.18
N ILE A 7 3.67 8.82 7.90
CA ILE A 7 2.96 7.66 7.36
C ILE A 7 1.50 8.02 7.05
N GLY A 8 0.82 8.68 7.99
CA GLY A 8 -0.56 9.16 7.78
C GLY A 8 -0.67 10.16 6.63
N PHE A 9 0.27 11.10 6.53
CA PHE A 9 0.31 12.06 5.42
C PHE A 9 0.59 11.41 4.07
N ALA A 10 1.46 10.40 4.01
CA ALA A 10 1.67 9.63 2.78
C ALA A 10 0.38 8.96 2.31
N VAL A 11 -0.39 8.35 3.24
CA VAL A 11 -1.70 7.79 2.94
C VAL A 11 -2.67 8.87 2.45
N PHE A 12 -2.73 10.02 3.13
CA PHE A 12 -3.57 11.16 2.74
C PHE A 12 -3.30 11.62 1.30
N LEU A 13 -2.03 11.84 0.95
CA LEU A 13 -1.65 12.29 -0.39
C LEU A 13 -2.01 11.27 -1.48
N VAL A 14 -1.77 9.97 -1.22
CA VAL A 14 -2.15 8.92 -2.18
C VAL A 14 -3.66 8.91 -2.37
N HIS A 15 -4.46 9.10 -1.32
CA HIS A 15 -5.91 9.19 -1.45
C HIS A 15 -6.35 10.34 -2.37
N LEU A 16 -5.75 11.53 -2.22
CA LEU A 16 -6.06 12.67 -3.11
C LEU A 16 -5.83 12.33 -4.59
N ALA A 17 -4.79 11.56 -4.89
CA ALA A 17 -4.44 11.19 -6.26
C ALA A 17 -5.26 10.01 -6.80
N THR A 18 -5.58 9.00 -5.97
CA THR A 18 -6.08 7.71 -6.46
C THR A 18 -7.55 7.42 -6.14
N ILE A 19 -8.25 8.27 -5.38
CA ILE A 19 -9.71 8.14 -5.16
C ILE A 19 -10.48 8.06 -6.49
N PRO A 20 -10.26 8.95 -7.48
CA PRO A 20 -11.03 8.94 -8.73
C PRO A 20 -10.82 7.68 -9.59
N ILE A 21 -9.75 6.93 -9.33
CA ILE A 21 -9.37 5.76 -10.13
C ILE A 21 -9.95 4.49 -9.51
N THR A 22 -9.67 4.23 -8.23
CA THR A 22 -10.06 2.96 -7.57
C THR A 22 -10.67 3.14 -6.18
N GLY A 23 -10.95 4.37 -5.74
CA GLY A 23 -11.29 4.65 -4.34
C GLY A 23 -10.13 4.48 -3.35
N THR A 24 -8.90 4.33 -3.86
CA THR A 24 -7.64 4.09 -3.10
C THR A 24 -7.63 2.81 -2.27
N GLY A 25 -7.08 1.74 -2.84
CA GLY A 25 -7.04 0.41 -2.23
C GLY A 25 -5.68 -0.04 -1.69
N ILE A 26 -4.70 0.85 -1.53
CA ILE A 26 -3.28 0.57 -1.16
C ILE A 26 -3.03 -0.29 0.09
N ASN A 27 -4.09 -0.76 0.75
CA ASN A 27 -4.09 -1.67 1.88
C ASN A 27 -4.98 -2.90 1.54
N PRO A 28 -4.38 -4.08 1.29
CA PRO A 28 -5.12 -5.30 0.94
C PRO A 28 -6.16 -5.72 1.99
N ALA A 29 -5.87 -5.55 3.29
CA ALA A 29 -6.81 -5.90 4.36
C ALA A 29 -8.05 -4.98 4.35
N ARG A 30 -7.87 -3.68 4.09
CA ARG A 30 -8.98 -2.73 3.92
C ARG A 30 -9.84 -3.07 2.70
N SER A 31 -9.20 -3.47 1.61
CA SER A 31 -9.89 -3.86 0.38
C SER A 31 -10.65 -5.18 0.56
N LEU A 32 -10.06 -6.16 1.26
CA LEU A 32 -10.69 -7.45 1.55
C LEU A 32 -11.90 -7.30 2.46
N GLY A 33 -11.78 -6.52 3.54
CA GLY A 33 -12.90 -6.26 4.44
C GLY A 33 -14.09 -5.63 3.71
N ALA A 34 -13.84 -4.67 2.82
CA ALA A 34 -14.89 -4.08 1.99
C ALA A 34 -15.52 -5.09 1.02
N ALA A 35 -14.72 -5.92 0.35
CA ALA A 35 -15.20 -6.95 -0.58
C ALA A 35 -16.09 -7.98 0.11
N ILE A 36 -15.69 -8.46 1.30
CA ILE A 36 -16.46 -9.43 2.10
C ILE A 36 -17.81 -8.85 2.55
N ILE A 37 -17.81 -7.63 3.10
CA ILE A 37 -19.04 -7.05 3.68
C ILE A 37 -20.00 -6.58 2.58
N PHE A 38 -19.48 -6.00 1.50
CA PHE A 38 -20.31 -5.52 0.40
C PHE A 38 -20.80 -6.66 -0.51
N ASN A 39 -19.97 -7.70 -0.68
CA ASN A 39 -20.25 -8.95 -1.38
C ASN A 39 -21.00 -8.80 -2.72
N LYS A 40 -20.36 -8.12 -3.68
CA LYS A 40 -20.85 -7.95 -5.05
C LYS A 40 -19.83 -8.51 -6.04
N ASP A 41 -20.31 -9.14 -7.11
CA ASP A 41 -19.49 -9.82 -8.12
C ASP A 41 -18.37 -8.92 -8.65
N LYS A 42 -18.71 -7.70 -9.09
CA LYS A 42 -17.74 -6.71 -9.57
C LYS A 42 -16.63 -6.39 -8.56
N GLY A 43 -16.97 -6.36 -7.26
CA GLY A 43 -15.98 -6.12 -6.21
C GLY A 43 -14.97 -7.25 -6.06
N TRP A 44 -15.38 -8.48 -6.36
CA TRP A 44 -14.52 -9.67 -6.36
C TRP A 44 -13.73 -9.82 -7.66
N ASP A 45 -14.33 -9.48 -8.81
CA ASP A 45 -13.68 -9.54 -10.12
C ASP A 45 -12.42 -8.66 -10.17
N ASP A 46 -12.50 -7.45 -9.63
CA ASP A 46 -11.38 -6.50 -9.59
C ASP A 46 -10.46 -6.71 -8.36
N HIS A 47 -10.83 -7.61 -7.44
CA HIS A 47 -10.22 -7.67 -6.11
C HIS A 47 -8.71 -7.99 -6.12
N TRP A 48 -8.28 -8.82 -7.06
CA TRP A 48 -6.89 -9.26 -7.19
C TRP A 48 -5.92 -8.08 -7.38
N ILE A 49 -6.37 -6.99 -7.99
CA ILE A 49 -5.57 -5.77 -8.23
C ILE A 49 -5.11 -5.17 -6.90
N PHE A 50 -5.98 -5.21 -5.88
CA PHE A 50 -5.70 -4.68 -4.54
C PHE A 50 -4.80 -5.58 -3.70
N TRP A 51 -4.36 -6.73 -4.23
CA TRP A 51 -3.30 -7.56 -3.65
C TRP A 51 -2.01 -7.41 -4.44
N VAL A 52 -2.08 -7.65 -5.76
CA VAL A 52 -0.91 -7.65 -6.64
C VAL A 52 -0.27 -6.27 -6.68
N GLY A 53 -1.06 -5.20 -6.85
CA GLY A 53 -0.56 -3.83 -6.89
C GLY A 53 0.18 -3.43 -5.60
N PRO A 54 -0.46 -3.48 -4.42
CA PRO A 54 0.20 -3.12 -3.17
C PRO A 54 1.42 -3.97 -2.82
N PHE A 55 1.42 -5.28 -3.09
CA PHE A 55 2.59 -6.11 -2.84
C PHE A 55 3.77 -5.78 -3.74
N ILE A 56 3.53 -5.54 -5.03
CA ILE A 56 4.59 -5.09 -5.95
C ILE A 56 5.14 -3.75 -5.49
N GLY A 57 4.27 -2.79 -5.16
CA GLY A 57 4.68 -1.47 -4.67
C GLY A 57 5.51 -1.55 -3.38
N ALA A 58 5.08 -2.35 -2.40
CA ALA A 58 5.81 -2.57 -1.16
C ALA A 58 7.18 -3.24 -1.38
N ALA A 59 7.25 -4.24 -2.25
CA ALA A 59 8.50 -4.92 -2.59
C ALA A 59 9.49 -3.96 -3.27
N LEU A 60 9.03 -3.15 -4.22
CA LEU A 60 9.86 -2.15 -4.90
C LEU A 60 10.33 -1.06 -3.93
N ALA A 61 9.46 -0.58 -3.03
CA ALA A 61 9.84 0.39 -2.01
C ALA A 61 10.90 -0.17 -1.04
N ALA A 62 10.75 -1.43 -0.61
CA ALA A 62 11.74 -2.10 0.21
C ALA A 62 13.08 -2.25 -0.53
N LEU A 63 13.06 -2.71 -1.78
CA LEU A 63 14.25 -2.84 -2.62
C LEU A 63 14.96 -1.49 -2.78
N TYR A 64 14.20 -0.44 -3.10
CA TYR A 64 14.73 0.91 -3.26
C TYR A 64 15.38 1.44 -1.98
N HIS A 65 14.69 1.32 -0.84
CA HIS A 65 15.21 1.81 0.44
C HIS A 65 16.47 1.05 0.90
N VAL A 66 16.48 -0.27 0.75
CA VAL A 66 17.55 -1.12 1.26
C VAL A 66 18.75 -1.18 0.32
N VAL A 67 18.54 -1.35 -0.97
CA VAL A 67 19.63 -1.61 -1.94
C VAL A 67 20.11 -0.32 -2.61
N VAL A 68 19.19 0.56 -3.01
CA VAL A 68 19.52 1.78 -3.76
C VAL A 68 19.94 2.89 -2.81
N ILE A 69 19.08 3.26 -1.84
CA ILE A 69 19.41 4.30 -0.86
C ILE A 69 20.43 3.79 0.17
N ARG A 70 20.43 2.48 0.46
CA ARG A 70 21.24 1.88 1.52
C ARG A 70 21.02 2.56 2.88
N ALA A 71 19.77 2.91 3.16
CA ALA A 71 19.40 3.61 4.39
C ALA A 71 19.41 2.70 5.64
N ILE A 72 19.75 1.41 5.51
CA ILE A 72 20.05 0.57 6.68
C ILE A 72 21.45 0.97 7.16
N PRO A 73 21.62 1.50 8.38
CA PRO A 73 22.93 1.79 8.90
C PRO A 73 23.74 0.48 8.94
N PHE A 74 24.95 0.49 8.37
CA PHE A 74 25.91 -0.56 8.66
C PHE A 74 26.10 -0.57 10.17
N LYS A 75 25.70 -1.64 10.83
CA LYS A 75 26.07 -1.87 12.22
C LYS A 75 27.60 -2.03 12.22
N SER A 76 28.34 -0.96 12.49
CA SER A 76 29.74 -1.12 12.90
C SER A 76 29.67 -1.95 14.17
N LYS A 77 30.23 -3.16 14.11
CA LYS A 77 30.58 -3.87 15.34
C LYS A 77 31.56 -3.01 16.15
#